data_AF-A0A2S9YKQ4-F1
#
_entry.id   AF-A0A2S9YKQ4-F1
#
_cell.length_a   1.000
_cell.length_b   1.000
_cell.length_c   1.000
_cell.angle_alpha   90.00
_cell.angle_beta   90.00
_cell.angle_gamma   90.00
#
_symmetry.space_group_name_H-M   'P 1'
#
loop_
_entity.id
_entity.type
_entity.pdbx_description
1 polymer ?
#
loop_
_entity_poly.entity_id
_entity_poly.type
_entity_poly.pdbx_seq_one_letter_code
_entity_poly.pdbx_strand_id
1 'polypeptide(L)'
;MSLLGGTACIEEAPAPLHSFERHGEWIDVWGYDTNPGDTCAGTLPYLDAYAGALSEEFGLSTHLGVYHWYTPDRYIEVEPCPKHALGCAGLNGAFSYSMPLEHEVVHVANIQASPCPSVLSEGLAEYYGGSRTPTSGDIRALLEAQQAGQIGWADYPIAGAFAAYLVETRGLEAVLESCKLSGPAPTAEQLADAMSTAFDSSLDQLFIDFEAWEALECRYSQYRGKIYECGHSPSVVLGAETVKLDVTLDCTDTRTIGPLNNRIWTLDAVRVAEAGIYVVTLEDDSGEFVQDLGFEMTECAKCTDAPSVAHFGPDPVWGGVWIAQLEAGDYFVKLWGAPDVARHMTLEFELDF
;
A
#
# COMPACT_ATOMS: atom_id res chain seq x y z
N MET A 1 -6.02 -39.16 49.90
CA MET A 1 -5.92 -39.78 48.58
C MET A 1 -5.79 -38.65 47.58
N SER A 2 -4.55 -38.33 47.18
CA SER A 2 -4.26 -37.31 46.16
C SER A 2 -4.27 -37.97 44.79
N LEU A 3 -5.07 -37.44 43.86
CA LEU A 3 -5.02 -37.77 42.45
C LEU A 3 -4.13 -36.71 41.76
N LEU A 4 -2.90 -37.10 41.44
CA LEU A 4 -2.02 -36.36 40.53
C LEU A 4 -2.49 -36.68 39.11
N GLY A 5 -3.17 -35.73 38.47
CA GLY A 5 -3.50 -35.80 37.05
C GLY A 5 -2.25 -35.48 36.23
N GLY A 6 -1.74 -36.47 35.51
CA GLY A 6 -0.65 -36.28 34.55
C GLY A 6 -1.15 -35.50 33.33
N THR A 7 -0.56 -34.34 33.08
CA THR A 7 -0.65 -33.63 31.80
C THR A 7 0.14 -34.43 30.77
N ALA A 8 -0.56 -35.20 29.95
CA ALA A 8 0.02 -35.75 28.73
C ALA A 8 0.39 -34.57 27.82
N CYS A 9 1.67 -34.45 27.48
CA CYS A 9 2.14 -33.50 26.46
C CYS A 9 1.51 -33.93 25.14
N ILE A 10 0.61 -33.12 24.60
CA ILE A 10 0.16 -33.28 23.23
C ILE A 10 1.39 -32.92 22.39
N GLU A 11 1.96 -33.89 21.67
CA GLU A 11 2.92 -33.59 20.61
C GLU A 11 2.20 -32.72 19.59
N GLU A 12 2.55 -31.44 19.55
CA GLU A 12 2.11 -30.54 18.50
C GLU A 12 2.54 -31.15 17.15
N ALA A 13 1.59 -31.29 16.22
CA ALA A 13 1.92 -31.72 14.88
C ALA A 13 3.01 -30.80 14.33
N PRO A 14 4.04 -31.35 13.64
CA PRO A 14 5.12 -30.53 13.11
C PRO A 14 4.53 -29.44 12.21
N ALA A 15 4.98 -28.21 12.41
CA ALA A 15 4.57 -27.10 11.56
C ALA A 15 4.79 -27.46 10.08
N PRO A 16 3.84 -27.10 9.18
CA PRO A 16 4.02 -27.38 7.77
C PRO A 16 5.33 -26.78 7.30
N LEU A 17 6.18 -27.63 6.72
CA LEU A 17 7.46 -27.23 6.14
C LEU A 17 7.16 -26.27 4.97
N HIS A 18 7.72 -25.07 5.03
CA HIS A 18 7.71 -24.14 3.91
C HIS A 18 8.64 -24.67 2.80
N SER A 19 8.29 -24.39 1.55
CA SER A 19 9.05 -24.72 0.35
C SER A 19 10.31 -23.88 0.20
N PHE A 20 10.26 -22.63 0.66
CA PHE A 20 11.42 -21.76 0.76
C PHE A 20 11.27 -20.75 1.91
N GLU A 21 12.40 -20.20 2.33
CA GLU A 21 12.50 -19.09 3.28
C GLU A 21 13.49 -18.06 2.72
N ARG A 22 13.14 -16.78 2.82
CA ARG A 22 14.02 -15.65 2.57
C ARG A 22 14.02 -14.76 3.80
N HIS A 23 15.21 -14.46 4.30
CA HIS A 23 15.38 -13.50 5.38
C HIS A 23 15.61 -12.09 4.83
N GLY A 24 14.75 -11.17 5.23
CA GLY A 24 14.88 -9.73 4.95
C GLY A 24 15.55 -8.99 6.11
N GLU A 25 15.73 -7.69 5.96
CA GLU A 25 16.11 -6.82 7.08
C GLU A 25 14.91 -6.48 7.97
N TRP A 26 13.74 -6.31 7.36
CA TRP A 26 12.52 -5.83 8.01
C TRP A 26 11.41 -6.87 7.99
N ILE A 27 11.37 -7.77 7.01
CA ILE A 27 10.38 -8.85 6.94
C ILE A 27 10.96 -10.12 6.31
N ASP A 28 10.69 -11.26 6.94
CA ASP A 28 10.98 -12.58 6.37
C ASP A 28 9.87 -12.99 5.40
N VAL A 29 10.17 -13.87 4.44
CA VAL A 29 9.15 -14.45 3.54
C VAL A 29 9.26 -15.96 3.57
N TRP A 30 8.15 -16.63 3.91
CA TRP A 30 8.03 -18.09 3.91
C TRP A 30 7.06 -18.52 2.82
N GLY A 31 7.55 -19.27 1.84
CA GLY A 31 6.74 -19.76 0.73
C GLY A 31 6.17 -21.15 0.98
N TYR A 32 4.88 -21.37 0.73
CA TYR A 32 4.18 -22.64 0.88
C TYR A 32 3.63 -23.10 -0.46
N ASP A 33 4.25 -24.14 -1.02
CA ASP A 33 4.07 -24.61 -2.40
C ASP A 33 4.38 -23.55 -3.47
N THR A 34 5.05 -22.46 -3.08
CA THR A 34 5.57 -21.41 -3.96
C THR A 34 7.10 -21.50 -4.04
N ASN A 35 7.69 -20.76 -4.96
CA ASN A 35 9.12 -20.57 -5.09
C ASN A 35 9.45 -19.10 -5.42
N PRO A 36 10.68 -18.61 -5.14
CA PRO A 36 11.04 -17.22 -5.44
C PRO A 36 10.89 -16.84 -6.91
N GLY A 37 10.94 -17.81 -7.84
CA GLY A 37 10.75 -17.60 -9.27
C GLY A 37 9.29 -17.47 -9.72
N ASP A 38 8.32 -17.69 -8.83
CA ASP A 38 6.89 -17.43 -9.12
C ASP A 38 6.55 -15.92 -9.07
N THR A 39 7.53 -15.07 -8.74
CA THR A 39 7.44 -13.62 -8.71
C THR A 39 8.64 -12.98 -9.42
N CYS A 40 8.54 -11.71 -9.78
CA CYS A 40 9.64 -10.96 -10.38
C CYS A 40 10.76 -10.69 -9.39
N ALA A 41 11.97 -10.55 -9.93
CA ALA A 41 13.20 -10.45 -9.15
C ALA A 41 13.19 -9.28 -8.15
N GLY A 42 12.46 -8.21 -8.44
CA GLY A 42 12.30 -7.05 -7.56
C GLY A 42 11.23 -7.18 -6.48
N THR A 43 10.34 -8.17 -6.52
CA THR A 43 9.20 -8.24 -5.61
C THR A 43 9.58 -8.49 -4.15
N LEU A 44 10.46 -9.46 -3.89
CA LEU A 44 10.87 -9.77 -2.51
C LEU A 44 11.73 -8.65 -1.88
N PRO A 45 12.70 -8.04 -2.61
CA PRO A 45 13.36 -6.81 -2.15
C PRO A 45 12.40 -5.66 -1.90
N TYR A 46 11.42 -5.45 -2.80
CA TYR A 46 10.39 -4.42 -2.63
C TYR A 46 9.59 -4.60 -1.35
N LEU A 47 9.11 -5.82 -1.07
CA LEU A 47 8.34 -6.09 0.14
C LEU A 47 9.12 -5.76 1.42
N ASP A 48 10.41 -6.11 1.45
CA ASP A 48 11.30 -5.83 2.59
C ASP A 48 11.57 -4.33 2.75
N ALA A 49 11.79 -3.62 1.65
CA ALA A 49 12.02 -2.18 1.69
C ALA A 49 10.73 -1.40 2.03
N TYR A 50 9.56 -1.85 1.57
CA TYR A 50 8.26 -1.32 1.98
C TYR A 50 7.98 -1.56 3.47
N ALA A 51 8.30 -2.75 3.99
CA ALA A 51 8.25 -3.05 5.43
C ALA A 51 9.18 -2.13 6.25
N GLY A 52 10.36 -1.79 5.71
CA GLY A 52 11.27 -0.81 6.31
C GLY A 52 10.67 0.60 6.36
N ALA A 53 10.08 1.07 5.26
CA ALA A 53 9.39 2.36 5.22
C ALA A 53 8.23 2.43 6.20
N LEU A 54 7.43 1.35 6.33
CA LEU A 54 6.38 1.25 7.35
C LEU A 54 6.95 1.25 8.76
N SER A 55 8.07 0.56 8.99
CA SER A 55 8.69 0.54 10.31
C SER A 55 9.11 1.93 10.73
N GLU A 56 9.73 2.71 9.84
CA GLU A 56 10.08 4.11 10.10
C GLU A 56 8.83 4.97 10.37
N GLU A 57 7.81 4.89 9.51
CA GLU A 57 6.56 5.66 9.64
C GLU A 57 5.84 5.36 10.96
N PHE A 58 5.76 4.09 11.36
CA PHE A 58 5.11 3.65 12.60
C PHE A 58 6.01 3.78 13.84
N GLY A 59 7.23 4.29 13.72
CA GLY A 59 8.17 4.46 14.82
C GLY A 59 8.69 3.14 15.40
N LEU A 60 8.70 2.08 14.59
CA LEU A 60 9.19 0.75 14.93
C LEU A 60 10.69 0.64 14.61
N SER A 61 11.41 -0.09 15.46
CA SER A 61 12.84 -0.40 15.26
C SER A 61 13.11 -1.90 15.21
N THR A 62 12.04 -2.68 15.15
CA THR A 62 12.06 -4.14 15.17
C THR A 62 11.65 -4.71 13.83
N HIS A 63 12.14 -5.91 13.54
CA HIS A 63 11.68 -6.72 12.43
C HIS A 63 10.15 -6.94 12.52
N LEU A 64 9.43 -6.73 11.42
CA LEU A 64 7.96 -6.79 11.38
C LEU A 64 7.42 -8.22 11.49
N GLY A 65 8.21 -9.23 11.13
CA GLY A 65 7.82 -10.64 11.26
C GLY A 65 7.88 -11.36 9.93
N VAL A 66 6.91 -12.25 9.68
CA VAL A 66 6.94 -13.14 8.53
C VAL A 66 5.80 -12.84 7.57
N TYR A 67 6.08 -12.82 6.28
CA TYR A 67 5.10 -12.88 5.22
C TYR A 67 4.95 -14.32 4.73
N HIS A 68 3.86 -14.98 5.11
CA HIS A 68 3.51 -16.32 4.69
C HIS A 68 2.82 -16.28 3.32
N TRP A 69 3.53 -16.70 2.28
CA TRP A 69 3.07 -16.68 0.90
C TRP A 69 2.68 -18.08 0.43
N TYR A 70 1.42 -18.24 0.05
CA TYR A 70 0.86 -19.53 -0.36
C TYR A 70 0.55 -19.55 -1.85
N THR A 71 0.52 -20.74 -2.46
CA THR A 71 -0.29 -20.91 -3.67
C THR A 71 -1.77 -20.79 -3.34
N PRO A 72 -2.64 -20.42 -4.31
CA PRO A 72 -4.08 -20.37 -4.07
C PRO A 72 -4.65 -21.71 -3.55
N ASP A 73 -4.22 -22.83 -4.12
CA ASP A 73 -4.68 -24.16 -3.70
C ASP A 73 -4.26 -24.49 -2.26
N ARG A 74 -3.00 -24.20 -1.90
CA ARG A 74 -2.50 -24.42 -0.54
C ARG A 74 -3.19 -23.51 0.48
N TYR A 75 -3.45 -22.27 0.11
CA TYR A 75 -4.17 -21.32 0.95
C TYR A 75 -5.61 -21.78 1.26
N ILE A 76 -6.30 -22.34 0.26
CA ILE A 76 -7.64 -22.92 0.44
C ILE A 76 -7.58 -24.18 1.31
N GLU A 77 -6.54 -25.01 1.17
CA GLU A 77 -6.39 -26.24 1.96
C GLU A 77 -6.17 -25.95 3.45
N VAL A 78 -5.30 -24.99 3.77
CA VAL A 78 -4.91 -24.70 5.16
C VAL A 78 -5.78 -23.65 5.84
N GLU A 79 -6.58 -22.90 5.06
CA GLU A 79 -7.46 -21.81 5.50
C GLU A 79 -6.81 -20.91 6.59
N PRO A 80 -5.66 -20.26 6.31
CA PRO A 80 -4.94 -19.51 7.35
C PRO A 80 -5.69 -18.24 7.78
N CYS A 81 -6.66 -17.80 6.98
CA CYS A 81 -7.45 -16.60 7.14
C CYS A 81 -8.96 -16.89 7.02
N PRO A 82 -9.83 -15.93 7.39
CA PRO A 82 -11.26 -16.04 7.15
C PRO A 82 -11.59 -16.39 5.69
N LYS A 83 -12.66 -17.16 5.50
CA LYS A 83 -13.05 -17.66 4.17
C LYS A 83 -13.19 -16.51 3.17
N HIS A 84 -12.63 -16.72 1.98
CA HIS A 84 -12.64 -15.79 0.85
C HIS A 84 -11.74 -14.53 0.99
N ALA A 85 -11.01 -14.36 2.10
CA ALA A 85 -10.06 -13.27 2.22
C ALA A 85 -8.81 -13.51 1.35
N LEU A 86 -8.32 -12.47 0.66
CA LEU A 86 -7.06 -12.51 -0.11
C LEU A 86 -5.85 -12.67 0.81
N GLY A 87 -5.96 -12.14 2.02
CA GLY A 87 -4.98 -12.25 3.07
C GLY A 87 -5.57 -11.89 4.43
N CYS A 88 -4.73 -12.00 5.44
CA CYS A 88 -4.97 -11.49 6.79
C CYS A 88 -3.63 -11.31 7.49
N ALA A 89 -3.63 -10.61 8.62
CA ALA A 89 -2.45 -10.47 9.48
C ALA A 89 -2.77 -10.81 10.94
N GLY A 90 -1.72 -11.17 11.68
CA GLY A 90 -1.78 -11.45 13.11
C GLY A 90 -0.40 -11.32 13.77
N LEU A 91 -0.30 -11.75 15.03
CA LEU A 91 0.97 -11.73 15.78
C LEU A 91 2.10 -12.54 15.14
N ASN A 92 1.75 -13.48 14.27
CA ASN A 92 2.70 -14.33 13.56
C ASN A 92 3.08 -13.77 12.18
N GLY A 93 2.59 -12.59 11.80
CA GLY A 93 2.88 -11.94 10.53
C GLY A 93 1.68 -11.87 9.58
N ALA A 94 1.96 -11.69 8.29
CA ALA A 94 0.98 -11.59 7.22
C ALA A 94 0.81 -12.93 6.50
N PHE A 95 -0.40 -13.24 6.05
CA PHE A 95 -0.74 -14.47 5.35
C PHE A 95 -1.47 -14.12 4.06
N SER A 96 -0.97 -14.54 2.90
CA SER A 96 -1.66 -14.28 1.63
C SER A 96 -1.26 -15.27 0.54
N TYR A 97 -2.12 -15.45 -0.45
CA TYR A 97 -1.76 -16.09 -1.72
C TYR A 97 -1.45 -15.10 -2.84
N SER A 98 -1.51 -13.79 -2.55
CA SER A 98 -1.12 -12.71 -3.45
C SER A 98 0.23 -12.14 -3.00
N MET A 99 1.07 -11.69 -3.93
CA MET A 99 2.40 -11.15 -3.61
C MET A 99 2.79 -10.06 -4.64
N PRO A 100 3.23 -8.87 -4.21
CA PRO A 100 3.15 -8.34 -2.85
C PRO A 100 1.69 -7.97 -2.48
N LEU A 101 1.33 -8.02 -1.20
CA LEU A 101 0.06 -7.49 -0.68
C LEU A 101 0.35 -6.53 0.47
N GLU A 102 0.59 -5.27 0.13
CA GLU A 102 0.98 -4.20 1.06
C GLU A 102 -0.01 -4.03 2.21
N HIS A 103 -1.31 -4.14 1.92
CA HIS A 103 -2.40 -4.09 2.90
C HIS A 103 -2.13 -4.92 4.16
N GLU A 104 -1.67 -6.16 3.99
CA GLU A 104 -1.42 -7.05 5.12
C GLU A 104 -0.13 -6.71 5.87
N VAL A 105 0.87 -6.14 5.19
CA VAL A 105 2.10 -5.67 5.82
C VAL A 105 1.81 -4.48 6.73
N VAL A 106 0.89 -3.59 6.33
CA VAL A 106 0.44 -2.47 7.17
C VAL A 106 -0.22 -2.98 8.44
N HIS A 107 -1.05 -4.02 8.37
CA HIS A 107 -1.63 -4.63 9.57
C HIS A 107 -0.57 -5.18 10.51
N VAL A 108 0.50 -5.80 9.98
CA VAL A 108 1.62 -6.27 10.81
C VAL A 108 2.30 -5.10 11.54
N ALA A 109 2.60 -4.01 10.84
CA ALA A 109 3.16 -2.80 11.45
C ALA A 109 2.20 -2.21 12.51
N ASN A 110 0.90 -2.16 12.20
CA ASN A 110 -0.11 -1.67 13.13
C ASN A 110 -0.20 -2.51 14.42
N ILE A 111 -0.23 -3.83 14.29
CA ILE A 111 -0.28 -4.77 15.43
C ILE A 111 0.95 -4.59 16.32
N GLN A 112 2.13 -4.37 15.75
CA GLN A 112 3.35 -4.14 16.52
C GLN A 112 3.37 -2.77 17.22
N ALA A 113 2.89 -1.73 16.55
CA ALA A 113 2.88 -0.38 17.11
C ALA A 113 1.81 -0.22 18.20
N SER A 114 0.54 -0.46 17.82
CA SER A 114 -0.59 -0.47 18.73
C SER A 114 -1.82 -1.05 18.02
N PRO A 115 -2.28 -2.27 18.37
CA PRO A 115 -3.45 -2.89 17.74
C PRO A 115 -4.66 -1.95 17.73
N CYS A 116 -5.14 -1.64 16.53
CA CYS A 116 -6.27 -0.74 16.34
C CYS A 116 -7.62 -1.46 16.35
N PRO A 117 -8.71 -0.74 16.67
CA PRO A 117 -10.06 -1.15 16.29
C PRO A 117 -10.18 -1.33 14.78
N SER A 118 -11.07 -2.22 14.33
CA SER A 118 -11.17 -2.62 12.91
C SER A 118 -11.29 -1.46 11.93
N VAL A 119 -12.05 -0.40 12.25
CA VAL A 119 -12.17 0.77 11.36
C VAL A 119 -10.83 1.46 11.15
N LEU A 120 -10.05 1.67 12.21
CA LEU A 120 -8.74 2.31 12.11
C LEU A 120 -7.69 1.36 11.55
N SER A 121 -7.73 0.08 11.89
CA SER A 121 -6.80 -0.94 11.37
C SER A 121 -6.93 -1.08 9.86
N GLU A 122 -8.15 -1.32 9.36
CA GLU A 122 -8.42 -1.44 7.92
C GLU A 122 -8.27 -0.09 7.21
N GLY A 123 -8.62 1.01 7.88
CA GLY A 123 -8.39 2.36 7.35
C GLY A 123 -6.90 2.65 7.11
N LEU A 124 -6.04 2.33 8.07
CA LEU A 124 -4.59 2.47 7.89
C LEU A 124 -4.07 1.55 6.77
N ALA A 125 -4.56 0.32 6.70
CA ALA A 125 -4.18 -0.64 5.66
C ALA A 125 -4.60 -0.17 4.25
N GLU A 126 -5.78 0.40 4.08
CA GLU A 126 -6.22 1.00 2.81
C GLU A 126 -5.50 2.31 2.50
N TYR A 127 -5.17 3.11 3.53
CA TYR A 127 -4.39 4.33 3.38
C TYR A 127 -2.98 4.03 2.85
N TYR A 128 -2.27 3.10 3.47
CA TYR A 128 -0.87 2.81 3.13
C TYR A 128 -0.68 1.73 2.06
N GLY A 129 -1.61 0.79 1.89
CA GLY A 129 -1.43 -0.40 1.03
C GLY A 129 -2.52 -0.64 0.00
N GLY A 130 -3.50 0.26 -0.13
CA GLY A 130 -4.68 0.07 -0.98
C GLY A 130 -4.56 0.62 -2.40
N SER A 131 -5.64 0.46 -3.17
CA SER A 131 -5.77 1.00 -4.53
C SER A 131 -7.18 1.51 -4.84
N ARG A 132 -7.96 1.88 -3.82
CA ARG A 132 -9.42 2.03 -3.94
C ARG A 132 -9.90 3.44 -3.67
N THR A 133 -10.45 4.06 -4.72
CA THR A 133 -11.22 5.28 -4.55
C THR A 133 -12.46 5.02 -3.70
N PRO A 134 -12.72 5.85 -2.67
CA PRO A 134 -14.00 5.85 -1.98
C PRO A 134 -15.09 6.12 -2.99
N THR A 135 -16.03 5.19 -3.09
CA THR A 135 -17.17 5.34 -3.99
C THR A 135 -18.39 5.90 -3.27
N SER A 136 -18.43 5.77 -1.93
CA SER A 136 -19.51 6.19 -1.04
C SER A 136 -19.26 5.61 0.37
N GLY A 137 -19.80 6.21 1.42
CA GLY A 137 -19.85 5.59 2.75
C GLY A 137 -20.37 6.55 3.81
N ASP A 138 -20.73 6.02 4.98
CA ASP A 138 -21.05 6.80 6.17
C ASP A 138 -20.10 6.37 7.30
N ILE A 139 -19.05 7.16 7.52
CA ILE A 139 -18.05 6.87 8.54
C ILE A 139 -18.64 6.87 9.95
N ARG A 140 -19.71 7.64 10.20
CA ARG A 140 -20.39 7.68 11.49
C ARG A 140 -21.05 6.34 11.75
N ALA A 141 -21.85 5.86 10.79
CA ALA A 141 -22.49 4.56 10.87
C ALA A 141 -21.48 3.43 11.01
N LEU A 142 -20.32 3.54 10.34
CA LEU A 142 -19.27 2.54 10.42
C LEU A 142 -18.63 2.44 11.80
N LEU A 143 -18.29 3.57 12.43
CA LEU A 143 -17.72 3.61 13.78
C LEU A 143 -18.73 3.15 14.84
N GLU A 144 -20.03 3.43 14.66
CA GLU A 144 -21.10 2.91 15.51
C GLU A 144 -21.25 1.39 15.39
N ALA A 145 -21.09 0.85 14.16
CA ALA A 145 -21.28 -0.56 13.86
C ALA A 145 -20.08 -1.47 14.17
N GLN A 146 -18.88 -0.93 14.40
CA GLN A 146 -17.66 -1.74 14.51
C GLN A 146 -17.59 -2.70 15.72
N GLN A 147 -18.63 -2.74 16.58
CA GLN A 147 -18.72 -3.63 17.75
C GLN A 147 -18.52 -5.12 17.43
N ALA A 148 -18.64 -5.51 16.16
CA ALA A 148 -18.44 -6.88 15.68
C ALA A 148 -16.99 -7.23 15.32
N GLY A 149 -16.03 -6.30 15.48
CA GLY A 149 -14.61 -6.54 15.18
C GLY A 149 -14.30 -6.75 13.70
N GLN A 150 -15.24 -6.41 12.81
CA GLN A 150 -15.08 -6.46 11.36
C GLN A 150 -15.88 -5.33 10.71
N ILE A 151 -15.32 -4.74 9.66
CA ILE A 151 -16.05 -3.86 8.74
C ILE A 151 -16.31 -4.60 7.43
N GLY A 152 -17.36 -4.23 6.70
CA GLY A 152 -17.63 -4.84 5.40
C GLY A 152 -16.61 -4.40 4.36
N TRP A 153 -16.24 -5.27 3.42
CA TRP A 153 -15.28 -4.94 2.35
C TRP A 153 -15.66 -3.70 1.52
N ALA A 154 -16.96 -3.40 1.42
CA ALA A 154 -17.47 -2.21 0.74
C ALA A 154 -17.17 -0.91 1.51
N ASP A 155 -16.91 -1.00 2.82
CA ASP A 155 -16.64 0.14 3.71
C ASP A 155 -15.14 0.43 3.86
N TYR A 156 -14.27 -0.45 3.37
CA TYR A 156 -12.81 -0.28 3.43
C TYR A 156 -12.37 1.05 2.80
N PRO A 157 -12.87 1.45 1.61
CA PRO A 157 -12.47 2.73 1.02
C PRO A 157 -12.81 3.96 1.87
N ILE A 158 -13.98 4.01 2.53
CA ILE A 158 -14.33 5.15 3.39
C ILE A 158 -13.53 5.14 4.70
N ALA A 159 -13.21 3.95 5.22
CA ALA A 159 -12.28 3.82 6.35
C ALA A 159 -10.88 4.31 5.98
N GLY A 160 -10.40 4.00 4.77
CA GLY A 160 -9.13 4.47 4.22
C GLY A 160 -9.08 5.99 4.08
N ALA A 161 -10.13 6.61 3.53
CA ALA A 161 -10.25 8.06 3.44
C ALA A 161 -10.24 8.73 4.82
N PHE A 162 -10.95 8.16 5.79
CA PHE A 162 -10.99 8.70 7.14
C PHE A 162 -9.64 8.58 7.85
N ALA A 163 -8.95 7.44 7.70
CA ALA A 163 -7.59 7.26 8.21
C ALA A 163 -6.62 8.25 7.55
N ALA A 164 -6.75 8.49 6.23
CA ALA A 164 -5.99 9.51 5.52
C ALA A 164 -6.17 10.88 6.16
N TYR A 165 -7.42 11.35 6.28
CA TYR A 165 -7.74 12.62 6.94
C TYR A 165 -7.09 12.73 8.33
N LEU A 166 -7.21 11.69 9.17
CA LEU A 166 -6.64 11.71 10.51
C LEU A 166 -5.11 11.78 10.48
N VAL A 167 -4.45 10.96 9.68
CA VAL A 167 -2.98 10.96 9.56
C VAL A 167 -2.47 12.28 8.99
N GLU A 168 -3.13 12.84 7.99
CA GLU A 168 -2.69 14.09 7.35
C GLU A 168 -2.90 15.32 8.21
N THR A 169 -4.01 15.38 8.95
CA THR A 169 -4.36 16.58 9.74
C THR A 169 -3.90 16.50 11.20
N ARG A 170 -3.73 15.29 11.74
CA ARG A 170 -3.40 15.05 13.15
C ARG A 170 -2.11 14.24 13.37
N GLY A 171 -1.55 13.65 12.31
CA GLY A 171 -0.36 12.80 12.38
C GLY A 171 -0.67 11.35 12.79
N LEU A 172 0.16 10.41 12.33
CA LEU A 172 0.00 8.99 12.66
C LEU A 172 0.12 8.71 14.17
N GLU A 173 0.97 9.45 14.89
CA GLU A 173 1.14 9.31 16.34
C GLU A 173 -0.20 9.46 17.10
N ALA A 174 -1.03 10.44 16.74
CA ALA A 174 -2.34 10.64 17.35
C ALA A 174 -3.31 9.49 17.02
N VAL A 175 -3.25 8.94 15.80
CA VAL A 175 -4.04 7.76 15.43
C VAL A 175 -3.64 6.54 16.26
N LEU A 176 -2.34 6.29 16.40
CA LEU A 176 -1.82 5.17 17.20
C LEU A 176 -2.14 5.34 18.69
N GLU A 177 -2.12 6.56 19.23
CA GLU A 177 -2.55 6.83 20.61
C GLU A 177 -4.05 6.55 20.78
N SER A 178 -4.90 6.92 19.82
CA SER A 178 -6.32 6.54 19.84
C SER A 178 -6.48 5.02 19.90
N CYS A 179 -5.73 4.28 19.08
CA CYS A 179 -5.76 2.82 19.08
C CYS A 179 -5.32 2.23 20.43
N LYS A 180 -4.28 2.79 21.03
CA LYS A 180 -3.77 2.36 22.34
C LYS A 180 -4.79 2.59 23.46
N LEU A 181 -5.47 3.74 23.44
CA LEU A 181 -6.50 4.09 24.43
C LEU A 181 -7.76 3.24 24.30
N SER A 182 -8.18 2.92 23.06
CA SER A 182 -9.40 2.13 22.82
C SER A 182 -9.16 0.63 22.93
N GLY A 183 -7.94 0.16 22.62
CA GLY A 183 -7.67 -1.25 22.34
C GLY A 183 -8.31 -1.73 21.01
N PRO A 184 -8.17 -3.01 20.66
CA PRO A 184 -8.59 -3.54 19.36
C PRO A 184 -10.10 -3.85 19.23
N ALA A 185 -10.84 -3.87 20.34
CA ALA A 185 -12.28 -4.19 20.34
C ALA A 185 -13.06 -3.29 21.32
N PRO A 186 -13.05 -1.97 21.12
CA PRO A 186 -13.75 -1.04 22.01
C PRO A 186 -15.27 -1.07 21.78
N THR A 187 -16.03 -0.67 22.79
CA THR A 187 -17.40 -0.18 22.57
C THR A 187 -17.37 1.14 21.79
N ALA A 188 -18.52 1.54 21.22
CA ALA A 188 -18.63 2.84 20.54
C ALA A 188 -18.28 4.02 21.46
N GLU A 189 -18.69 3.95 22.73
CA GLU A 189 -18.37 4.97 23.75
C GLU A 189 -16.86 5.01 24.05
N GLN A 190 -16.23 3.84 24.24
CA GLN A 190 -14.78 3.75 24.46
C GLN A 190 -13.97 4.30 23.29
N LEU A 191 -14.39 4.00 22.05
CA LEU A 191 -13.75 4.53 20.86
C LEU A 191 -13.91 6.05 20.77
N ALA A 192 -15.13 6.55 20.97
CA ALA A 192 -15.40 7.98 20.91
C ALA A 192 -14.58 8.76 21.95
N ASP A 193 -14.47 8.24 23.18
CA ASP A 193 -13.66 8.82 24.24
C ASP A 193 -12.15 8.79 23.90
N ALA A 194 -11.67 7.66 23.39
CA ALA A 194 -10.27 7.49 22.98
C ALA A 194 -9.89 8.45 21.85
N MET A 195 -10.71 8.51 20.80
CA MET A 195 -10.51 9.44 19.68
C MET A 195 -10.57 10.89 20.18
N SER A 196 -11.55 11.22 21.02
CA SER A 196 -11.67 12.60 21.52
C SER A 196 -10.46 13.03 22.33
N THR A 197 -9.89 12.11 23.10
CA THR A 197 -8.68 12.33 23.88
C THR A 197 -7.45 12.46 23.00
N ALA A 198 -7.27 11.57 22.03
CA ALA A 198 -6.08 11.53 21.18
C ALA A 198 -5.99 12.70 20.20
N PHE A 199 -7.14 13.18 19.69
CA PHE A 199 -7.19 14.25 18.69
C PHE A 199 -7.52 15.64 19.25
N ASP A 200 -7.74 15.76 20.57
CA ASP A 200 -8.17 17.00 21.24
C ASP A 200 -9.38 17.65 20.54
N SER A 201 -10.38 16.84 20.18
CA SER A 201 -11.57 17.25 19.41
C SER A 201 -12.72 16.29 19.67
N SER A 202 -13.97 16.76 19.69
CA SER A 202 -15.10 15.82 19.79
C SER A 202 -15.21 14.97 18.51
N LEU A 203 -15.77 13.77 18.64
CA LEU A 203 -16.01 12.90 17.49
C LEU A 203 -16.89 13.57 16.42
N ASP A 204 -17.91 14.33 16.83
CA ASP A 204 -18.73 15.13 15.92
C ASP A 204 -17.93 16.18 15.13
N GLN A 205 -16.96 16.83 15.78
CA GLN A 205 -16.09 17.79 15.11
C GLN A 205 -15.18 17.08 14.10
N LEU A 206 -14.62 15.91 14.45
CA LEU A 206 -13.82 15.12 13.52
C LEU A 206 -14.60 14.72 12.27
N PHE A 207 -15.89 14.42 12.40
CA PHE A 207 -16.76 14.13 11.26
C PHE A 207 -17.02 15.35 10.39
N ILE A 208 -17.31 16.51 11.00
CA ILE A 208 -17.48 17.76 10.25
C ILE A 208 -16.20 18.12 9.49
N ASP A 209 -15.05 17.99 10.15
CA ASP A 209 -13.74 18.26 9.56
C ASP A 209 -13.43 17.27 8.42
N PHE A 210 -13.76 15.98 8.59
CA PHE A 210 -13.61 14.96 7.56
C PHE A 210 -14.51 15.24 6.34
N GLU A 211 -15.79 15.56 6.55
CA GLU A 211 -16.72 15.91 5.47
C GLU A 211 -16.23 17.15 4.69
N ALA A 212 -15.63 18.12 5.38
CA ALA A 212 -15.00 19.29 4.75
C ALA A 212 -13.72 18.94 4.00
N TRP A 213 -12.90 18.03 4.52
CA TRP A 213 -11.68 17.54 3.85
C TRP A 213 -12.01 16.72 2.60
N GLU A 214 -13.03 15.86 2.66
CA GLU A 214 -13.50 15.07 1.51
C GLU A 214 -14.04 15.98 0.40
N ALA A 215 -14.67 17.10 0.77
CA ALA A 215 -15.15 18.11 -0.17
C ALA A 215 -14.05 18.85 -0.96
N LEU A 216 -12.77 18.66 -0.61
CA LEU A 216 -11.63 19.14 -1.41
C LEU A 216 -11.45 18.36 -2.73
N GLU A 217 -12.32 17.39 -3.02
CA GLU A 217 -12.27 16.51 -4.20
C GLU A 217 -10.95 15.73 -4.33
N CYS A 218 -10.29 15.48 -3.20
CA CYS A 218 -9.04 14.74 -3.15
C CYS A 218 -9.27 13.28 -3.60
N ARG A 219 -8.68 12.91 -4.73
CA ARG A 219 -8.72 11.55 -5.28
C ARG A 219 -7.89 10.61 -4.42
N TYR A 220 -8.23 9.33 -4.42
CA TYR A 220 -7.48 8.31 -3.68
C TYR A 220 -5.98 8.30 -3.98
N SER A 221 -5.59 8.44 -5.25
CA SER A 221 -4.17 8.51 -5.63
C SER A 221 -3.42 9.68 -4.97
N GLN A 222 -4.14 10.72 -4.55
CA GLN A 222 -3.57 11.93 -3.96
C GLN A 222 -3.40 11.75 -2.45
N TYR A 223 -4.42 11.25 -1.75
CA TYR A 223 -4.31 11.09 -0.30
C TYR A 223 -3.62 9.80 0.13
N ARG A 224 -3.59 8.72 -0.67
CA ARG A 224 -2.98 7.46 -0.21
C ARG A 224 -1.55 7.68 0.31
N GLY A 225 -1.17 6.94 1.35
CA GLY A 225 0.20 6.90 1.82
C GLY A 225 1.12 6.42 0.71
N LYS A 226 2.14 7.23 0.40
CA LYS A 226 3.15 6.98 -0.64
C LYS A 226 4.54 6.84 -0.03
N ILE A 227 4.60 6.30 1.19
CA ILE A 227 5.82 6.31 2.03
C ILE A 227 7.00 5.64 1.35
N TYR A 228 6.75 4.61 0.54
CA TYR A 228 7.80 3.96 -0.22
C TYR A 228 8.06 4.70 -1.52
N GLU A 229 7.04 4.94 -2.35
CA GLU A 229 7.23 5.55 -3.66
C GLU A 229 7.86 6.95 -3.59
N CYS A 230 7.54 7.71 -2.54
CA CYS A 230 8.02 9.06 -2.30
C CYS A 230 9.12 9.16 -1.23
N GLY A 231 9.51 8.04 -0.60
CA GLY A 231 10.60 8.01 0.38
C GLY A 231 12.00 8.05 -0.23
N HIS A 232 12.11 7.91 -1.56
CA HIS A 232 13.37 7.84 -2.27
C HIS A 232 13.83 9.20 -2.79
N SER A 233 15.16 9.37 -2.93
CA SER A 233 15.69 10.51 -3.68
C SER A 233 15.29 10.41 -5.15
N PRO A 234 14.92 11.52 -5.80
CA PRO A 234 14.59 11.52 -7.22
C PRO A 234 15.72 10.97 -8.09
N SER A 235 15.40 10.03 -8.97
CA SER A 235 16.31 9.49 -9.98
C SER A 235 16.67 10.52 -11.04
N VAL A 236 15.73 11.41 -11.37
CA VAL A 236 15.88 12.49 -12.36
C VAL A 236 15.16 13.76 -11.92
N VAL A 237 15.57 14.91 -12.48
CA VAL A 237 14.97 16.22 -12.25
C VAL A 237 14.51 16.80 -13.58
N LEU A 238 13.20 17.02 -13.73
CA LEU A 238 12.55 17.60 -14.90
C LEU A 238 12.57 19.14 -14.82
N GLY A 239 12.70 19.81 -15.97
CA GLY A 239 12.71 21.26 -16.08
C GLY A 239 12.74 21.70 -17.54
N ALA A 240 13.45 22.79 -17.84
CA ALA A 240 13.52 23.35 -19.19
C ALA A 240 14.24 22.46 -20.24
N GLU A 241 15.05 21.49 -19.82
CA GLU A 241 15.73 20.56 -20.73
C GLU A 241 14.95 19.26 -20.87
N THR A 242 15.02 18.64 -22.06
CA THR A 242 14.49 17.29 -22.28
C THR A 242 15.24 16.29 -21.41
N VAL A 243 14.51 15.52 -20.62
CA VAL A 243 15.07 14.50 -19.71
C VAL A 243 14.66 13.12 -20.17
N LYS A 244 15.61 12.18 -20.16
CA LYS A 244 15.38 10.76 -20.48
C LYS A 244 15.59 9.91 -19.25
N LEU A 245 14.69 8.96 -19.05
CA LEU A 245 14.75 7.94 -18.01
C LEU A 245 14.69 6.56 -18.68
N ASP A 246 15.75 5.78 -18.54
CA ASP A 246 15.80 4.41 -19.06
C ASP A 246 15.12 3.46 -18.07
N VAL A 247 14.08 2.78 -18.55
CA VAL A 247 13.26 1.86 -17.76
C VAL A 247 13.28 0.48 -18.40
N THR A 248 13.46 -0.54 -17.57
CA THR A 248 13.31 -1.94 -17.98
C THR A 248 12.09 -2.51 -17.28
N LEU A 249 11.13 -2.99 -18.06
CA LEU A 249 10.00 -3.76 -17.54
C LEU A 249 10.19 -5.20 -17.98
N ASP A 250 10.82 -5.99 -17.11
CA ASP A 250 11.17 -7.39 -17.32
C ASP A 250 11.20 -8.06 -15.95
N CYS A 251 10.55 -9.21 -15.81
CA CYS A 251 10.45 -9.91 -14.53
C CYS A 251 11.82 -10.39 -13.99
N THR A 252 12.86 -10.42 -14.82
CA THR A 252 14.25 -10.69 -14.42
C THR A 252 15.00 -9.44 -13.91
N ASP A 253 14.49 -8.24 -14.16
CA ASP A 253 15.05 -6.99 -13.64
C ASP A 253 14.71 -6.83 -12.14
N THR A 254 15.71 -6.44 -11.34
CA THR A 254 15.58 -6.32 -9.88
C THR A 254 14.73 -5.14 -9.43
N ARG A 255 14.31 -4.25 -10.33
CA ARG A 255 13.38 -3.15 -10.07
C ARG A 255 11.94 -3.49 -10.48
N THR A 256 11.72 -4.60 -11.18
CA THR A 256 10.38 -5.03 -11.60
C THR A 256 9.68 -5.82 -10.49
N ILE A 257 8.48 -5.37 -10.14
CA ILE A 257 7.63 -5.89 -9.07
C ILE A 257 6.42 -6.61 -9.69
N GLY A 258 5.93 -7.66 -9.04
CA GLY A 258 4.76 -8.43 -9.44
C GLY A 258 5.09 -9.92 -9.69
N PRO A 259 4.20 -10.70 -10.30
CA PRO A 259 2.91 -10.27 -10.82
C PRO A 259 1.87 -10.14 -9.70
N LEU A 260 1.10 -9.04 -9.72
CA LEU A 260 -0.10 -8.87 -8.90
C LEU A 260 -1.25 -8.48 -9.83
N ASN A 261 -2.42 -9.13 -9.70
CA ASN A 261 -3.58 -8.89 -10.57
C ASN A 261 -3.23 -8.95 -12.08
N ASN A 262 -2.40 -9.92 -12.45
CA ASN A 262 -1.90 -10.11 -13.83
C ASN A 262 -1.15 -8.88 -14.39
N ARG A 263 -0.38 -8.19 -13.54
CA ARG A 263 0.47 -7.07 -13.92
C ARG A 263 1.82 -7.11 -13.24
N ILE A 264 2.84 -6.64 -13.95
CA ILE A 264 4.15 -6.29 -13.40
C ILE A 264 4.36 -4.79 -13.54
N TRP A 265 5.17 -4.18 -12.68
CA TRP A 265 5.42 -2.74 -12.71
C TRP A 265 6.80 -2.36 -12.19
N THR A 266 7.24 -1.15 -12.55
CA THR A 266 8.40 -0.46 -11.97
C THR A 266 7.95 0.82 -11.27
N LEU A 267 8.81 1.36 -10.41
CA LEU A 267 8.60 2.61 -9.69
C LEU A 267 9.89 3.44 -9.75
N ASP A 268 9.78 4.71 -10.16
CA ASP A 268 10.90 5.64 -10.21
C ASP A 268 10.50 6.99 -9.59
N ALA A 269 11.32 7.53 -8.68
CA ALA A 269 11.11 8.85 -8.10
C ALA A 269 11.62 9.94 -9.07
N VAL A 270 10.87 11.02 -9.22
CA VAL A 270 11.14 12.12 -10.14
C VAL A 270 10.86 13.45 -9.46
N ARG A 271 11.68 14.48 -9.72
CA ARG A 271 11.43 15.84 -9.26
C ARG A 271 11.08 16.74 -10.43
N VAL A 272 9.97 17.47 -10.35
CA VAL A 272 9.63 18.55 -11.27
C VAL A 272 10.17 19.86 -10.69
N ALA A 273 11.21 20.43 -11.30
CA ALA A 273 11.78 21.70 -10.86
C ALA A 273 10.98 22.91 -11.37
N GLU A 274 10.35 22.77 -12.54
CA GLU A 274 9.56 23.83 -13.19
C GLU A 274 8.15 23.32 -13.48
N ALA A 275 7.15 24.00 -12.92
CA ALA A 275 5.74 23.71 -13.24
C ALA A 275 5.45 24.02 -14.71
N GLY A 276 4.58 23.23 -15.34
CA GLY A 276 4.17 23.44 -16.72
C GLY A 276 3.54 22.21 -17.36
N ILE A 277 3.32 22.28 -18.67
CA ILE A 277 2.80 21.16 -19.46
C ILE A 277 3.97 20.34 -19.97
N TYR A 278 4.03 19.07 -19.59
CA TYR A 278 5.02 18.12 -20.05
C TYR A 278 4.42 17.18 -21.09
N VAL A 279 5.11 17.04 -22.22
CA VAL A 279 4.92 15.93 -23.14
C VAL A 279 5.82 14.79 -22.65
N VAL A 280 5.20 13.66 -22.37
CA VAL A 280 5.87 12.44 -21.91
C VAL A 280 5.78 11.40 -23.00
N THR A 281 6.91 10.93 -23.53
CA THR A 281 6.91 9.85 -24.53
C THR A 281 7.57 8.59 -23.98
N LEU A 282 7.12 7.43 -24.43
CA LEU A 282 7.71 6.13 -24.11
C LEU A 282 8.04 5.40 -25.40
N GLU A 283 9.32 5.23 -25.66
CA GLU A 283 9.86 4.56 -26.84
C GLU A 283 10.63 3.30 -26.45
N ASP A 284 10.63 2.28 -27.30
CA ASP A 284 11.51 1.12 -27.16
C ASP A 284 12.89 1.37 -27.79
N ASP A 285 13.79 0.39 -27.71
CA ASP A 285 15.15 0.47 -28.29
C ASP A 285 15.18 0.71 -29.82
N SER A 286 14.06 0.49 -30.52
CA SER A 286 13.94 0.78 -31.95
C SER A 286 13.50 2.21 -32.25
N GLY A 287 13.10 2.97 -31.21
CA GLY A 287 12.51 4.30 -31.33
C GLY A 287 11.01 4.27 -31.70
N GLU A 288 10.34 3.13 -31.55
CA GLU A 288 8.88 3.03 -31.75
C GLU A 288 8.15 3.29 -30.43
N PHE A 289 7.02 4.00 -30.49
CA PHE A 289 6.19 4.28 -29.31
C PHE A 289 5.56 3.00 -28.75
N VAL A 290 5.62 2.85 -27.44
CA VAL A 290 5.09 1.69 -26.72
C VAL A 290 3.64 1.95 -26.29
N GLN A 291 2.69 1.20 -26.87
CA GLN A 291 1.25 1.45 -26.71
C GLN A 291 0.52 0.49 -25.75
N ASP A 292 1.14 -0.61 -25.39
CA ASP A 292 0.55 -1.70 -24.61
C ASP A 292 0.89 -1.63 -23.11
N LEU A 293 1.56 -0.57 -22.68
CA LEU A 293 1.87 -0.30 -21.27
C LEU A 293 1.02 0.83 -20.71
N GLY A 294 0.76 0.76 -19.42
CA GLY A 294 0.16 1.86 -18.68
C GLY A 294 1.22 2.70 -17.99
N PHE A 295 0.89 3.98 -17.79
CA PHE A 295 1.73 4.98 -17.17
C PHE A 295 0.94 5.76 -16.13
N GLU A 296 1.56 5.97 -14.98
CA GLU A 296 1.03 6.80 -13.90
C GLU A 296 2.15 7.66 -13.37
N MET A 297 1.89 8.95 -13.26
CA MET A 297 2.72 9.90 -12.55
C MET A 297 1.86 10.59 -11.51
N THR A 298 2.28 10.46 -10.26
CA THR A 298 1.50 10.90 -9.11
C THR A 298 2.40 11.71 -8.19
N GLU A 299 1.90 12.90 -7.81
CA GLU A 299 2.58 13.80 -6.90
C GLU A 299 2.75 13.19 -5.50
N CYS A 300 3.91 13.43 -4.89
CA CYS A 300 4.22 13.03 -3.53
C CYS A 300 3.60 13.94 -2.48
N ALA A 301 3.20 15.15 -2.86
CA ALA A 301 2.42 16.02 -2.01
C ALA A 301 1.08 15.35 -1.63
N LYS A 302 0.68 15.57 -0.39
CA LYS A 302 -0.62 15.20 0.17
C LYS A 302 -1.69 16.20 -0.30
N CYS A 303 -2.98 15.89 -0.12
CA CYS A 303 -4.11 16.66 -0.68
C CYS A 303 -3.86 18.17 -0.81
N THR A 304 -3.65 18.63 -2.04
CA THR A 304 -3.57 20.05 -2.42
C THR A 304 -4.83 20.45 -3.19
N ASP A 305 -5.05 21.76 -3.36
CA ASP A 305 -6.22 22.26 -4.09
C ASP A 305 -6.19 21.92 -5.60
N ALA A 306 -5.05 21.48 -6.14
CA ALA A 306 -4.89 21.15 -7.57
C ALA A 306 -3.81 20.08 -7.81
N PRO A 307 -3.98 18.83 -7.35
CA PRO A 307 -2.89 17.87 -7.39
C PRO A 307 -2.74 17.29 -8.80
N SER A 308 -1.49 17.26 -9.27
CA SER A 308 -1.17 16.73 -10.60
C SER A 308 -1.10 15.20 -10.55
N VAL A 309 -2.16 14.56 -11.06
CA VAL A 309 -2.16 13.12 -11.33
C VAL A 309 -2.34 12.90 -12.81
N ALA A 310 -1.33 12.30 -13.42
CA ALA A 310 -1.34 11.84 -14.80
C ALA A 310 -1.48 10.32 -14.77
N HIS A 311 -2.70 9.79 -14.93
CA HIS A 311 -2.95 8.35 -15.00
C HIS A 311 -3.48 7.98 -16.38
N PHE A 312 -2.70 7.19 -17.11
CA PHE A 312 -2.99 6.79 -18.47
C PHE A 312 -2.91 5.27 -18.58
N GLY A 313 -4.05 4.64 -18.89
CA GLY A 313 -4.06 3.22 -19.23
C GLY A 313 -3.41 2.98 -20.59
N PRO A 314 -3.16 1.71 -20.95
CA PRO A 314 -2.79 1.35 -22.32
C PRO A 314 -3.81 1.91 -23.31
N ASP A 315 -3.34 2.68 -24.28
CA ASP A 315 -4.18 3.31 -25.30
C ASP A 315 -3.60 3.00 -26.69
N PRO A 316 -4.30 2.25 -27.55
CA PRO A 316 -3.81 1.95 -28.90
C PRO A 316 -3.82 3.16 -29.86
N VAL A 317 -4.38 4.30 -29.46
CA VAL A 317 -4.51 5.51 -30.29
C VAL A 317 -3.42 6.55 -29.96
N TRP A 318 -3.14 6.74 -28.67
CA TRP A 318 -2.15 7.72 -28.18
C TRP A 318 -1.02 7.09 -27.37
N GLY A 319 -0.99 5.76 -27.24
CA GLY A 319 -0.07 5.05 -26.36
C GLY A 319 1.39 5.40 -26.65
N GLY A 320 2.12 5.64 -25.57
CA GLY A 320 3.51 6.08 -25.62
C GLY A 320 3.68 7.58 -25.83
N VAL A 321 2.61 8.38 -25.88
CA VAL A 321 2.66 9.86 -25.77
C VAL A 321 1.56 10.35 -24.83
N TRP A 322 1.94 11.04 -23.78
CA TRP A 322 1.04 11.61 -22.78
C TRP A 322 1.33 13.09 -22.59
N ILE A 323 0.30 13.86 -22.21
CA ILE A 323 0.44 15.27 -21.85
C ILE A 323 0.02 15.42 -20.40
N ALA A 324 0.90 15.92 -19.56
CA ALA A 324 0.67 16.10 -18.14
C ALA A 324 0.92 17.54 -17.72
N GLN A 325 -0.06 18.18 -17.10
CA GLN A 325 0.16 19.44 -16.40
C GLN A 325 0.70 19.13 -15.00
N LEU A 326 1.96 19.51 -14.74
CA LEU A 326 2.67 19.20 -13.51
C LEU A 326 3.01 20.49 -12.76
N GLU A 327 2.85 20.47 -11.44
CA GLU A 327 3.36 21.50 -10.56
C GLU A 327 4.81 21.17 -10.14
N ALA A 328 5.52 22.15 -9.58
CA ALA A 328 6.85 21.89 -9.05
C ALA A 328 6.76 21.06 -7.76
N GLY A 329 7.46 19.93 -7.70
CA GLY A 329 7.35 19.00 -6.60
C GLY A 329 8.05 17.67 -6.84
N ASP A 330 7.94 16.77 -5.88
CA ASP A 330 8.39 15.38 -6.02
C ASP A 330 7.21 14.52 -6.47
N TYR A 331 7.50 13.56 -7.33
CA TYR A 331 6.56 12.64 -7.96
C TYR A 331 7.17 11.23 -7.95
N PHE A 332 6.32 10.23 -8.11
CA PHE A 332 6.78 8.93 -8.59
C PHE A 332 6.11 8.62 -9.93
N VAL A 333 6.84 7.86 -10.74
CA VAL A 333 6.38 7.30 -12.00
C VAL A 333 6.21 5.80 -11.81
N LYS A 334 5.09 5.26 -12.28
CA LYS A 334 4.80 3.85 -12.34
C LYS A 334 4.50 3.46 -13.79
N LEU A 335 5.29 2.55 -14.33
CA LEU A 335 5.01 1.88 -15.60
C LEU A 335 4.55 0.46 -15.30
N TRP A 336 3.48 0.00 -15.96
CA TRP A 336 2.99 -1.37 -15.78
C TRP A 336 2.56 -2.03 -17.09
N GLY A 337 2.63 -3.35 -17.10
CA GLY A 337 2.32 -4.19 -18.26
C GLY A 337 1.86 -5.58 -17.86
N ALA A 338 1.60 -6.42 -18.86
CA ALA A 338 1.33 -7.84 -18.65
C ALA A 338 2.58 -8.57 -18.11
N PRO A 339 2.44 -9.71 -17.40
CA PRO A 339 3.57 -10.39 -16.77
C PRO A 339 4.63 -10.95 -17.73
N ASP A 340 4.29 -11.11 -19.01
CA ASP A 340 5.18 -11.60 -20.06
C ASP A 340 5.91 -10.47 -20.81
N VAL A 341 5.71 -9.21 -20.41
CA VAL A 341 6.48 -8.09 -20.95
C VAL A 341 7.94 -8.20 -20.51
N ALA A 342 8.84 -8.04 -21.47
CA ALA A 342 10.29 -7.98 -21.30
C ALA A 342 10.85 -6.96 -22.28
N ARG A 343 10.94 -5.69 -21.87
CA ARG A 343 11.39 -4.58 -22.73
C ARG A 343 12.26 -3.59 -21.98
N HIS A 344 13.28 -3.10 -22.69
CA HIS A 344 13.99 -1.87 -22.36
C HIS A 344 13.36 -0.73 -23.14
N MET A 345 13.17 0.40 -22.47
CA MET A 345 12.45 1.56 -22.99
C MET A 345 13.06 2.83 -22.43
N THR A 346 12.85 3.94 -23.13
CA THR A 346 13.22 5.27 -22.67
C THR A 346 11.96 6.11 -22.52
N LEU A 347 11.75 6.64 -21.31
CA LEU A 347 10.72 7.62 -20.99
C LEU A 347 11.33 9.02 -21.14
N GLU A 348 10.82 9.82 -22.07
CA GLU A 348 11.30 11.18 -22.34
C GLU A 348 10.28 12.20 -21.83
N PHE A 349 10.76 13.26 -21.19
CA PHE A 349 9.96 14.37 -20.70
C PHE A 349 10.43 15.66 -21.36
N GLU A 350 9.52 16.36 -22.03
CA GLU A 350 9.76 17.65 -22.68
C GLU A 350 8.74 18.69 -22.17
N LEU A 351 9.21 19.87 -21.76
CA LEU A 351 8.36 20.97 -21.31
C LEU A 351 7.83 21.79 -22.51
N ASP A 352 6.51 21.85 -22.68
CA ASP A 352 5.80 22.47 -23.83
C ASP A 352 5.13 23.83 -23.49
N PHE A 353 5.71 24.59 -22.56
CA PHE A 353 5.31 25.91 -22.04
C PHE A 353 4.18 25.98 -21.01
#